data_AF-A0A2D6JI37-F1
#
_entry.id   AF-A0A2D6JI37-F1
#
_cell.length_a   1.000
_cell.length_b   1.000
_cell.length_c   1.000
_cell.angle_alpha   90.00
_cell.angle_beta   90.00
_cell.angle_gamma   90.00
#
_symmetry.space_group_name_H-M   'P 1'
#
loop_
_entity.id
_entity.type
_entity.pdbx_description
1 polymer ?
#
loop_
_entity_poly.entity_id
_entity_poly.type
_entity_poly.pdbx_seq_one_letter_code
_entity_poly.pdbx_strand_id
1 'polypeptide(L)'
;MNFIYSLMAIIGLCVSASAHFELGVYKGLTQNSEECSFEIKSVRFENELHHPLNERVIIDLKNYPNTEFRHLPIVNSNSASVRPKRKVLSAVFPHSSGASAFELFMNDNGPFKLVYINDNYKTGARETQVCDSLSLQKNRPWS
;
A
#
# COMPACT_ATOMS: atom_id res chain seq x y z
N MET A 1 -2.16 -0.92 56.72
CA MET A 1 -2.44 -1.80 55.56
C MET A 1 -3.85 -1.51 55.09
N ASN A 2 -3.98 -0.99 53.87
CA ASN A 2 -5.01 -1.37 52.89
C ASN A 2 -4.80 -0.49 51.65
N PHE A 3 -4.07 -1.07 50.71
CA PHE A 3 -3.86 -0.54 49.37
C PHE A 3 -5.17 -0.64 48.59
N ILE A 4 -5.75 0.50 48.20
CA ILE A 4 -6.80 0.54 47.18
C ILE A 4 -6.19 1.28 45.99
N TYR A 5 -5.48 0.52 45.16
CA TYR A 5 -5.12 0.95 43.82
C TYR A 5 -6.38 0.92 42.97
N SER A 6 -7.02 2.09 42.80
CA SER A 6 -8.10 2.24 41.83
C SER A 6 -7.49 2.38 40.44
N LEU A 7 -7.22 1.22 39.83
CA LEU A 7 -6.84 1.07 38.43
C LEU A 7 -8.09 1.26 37.56
N MET A 8 -8.51 2.52 37.34
CA MET A 8 -9.55 2.83 36.36
C MET A 8 -8.97 2.78 34.94
N ALA A 9 -9.14 1.61 34.32
CA ALA A 9 -9.50 1.37 32.93
C ALA A 9 -9.23 2.51 31.92
N ILE A 10 -8.06 2.46 31.30
CA ILE A 10 -7.80 3.04 29.97
C ILE A 10 -8.45 2.08 28.95
N ILE A 11 -9.74 2.23 28.68
CA ILE A 11 -10.44 1.49 27.62
C ILE A 11 -11.17 2.52 26.75
N GLY A 12 -10.69 2.71 25.52
CA GLY A 12 -11.43 3.48 24.52
C GLY A 12 -10.61 4.34 23.56
N LEU A 13 -9.44 3.89 23.10
CA LEU A 13 -8.82 4.43 21.87
C LEU A 13 -8.80 3.37 20.78
N CYS A 14 -9.97 2.81 20.46
CA CYS A 14 -10.18 2.00 19.26
C CYS A 14 -10.84 2.85 18.18
N VAL A 15 -10.08 3.78 17.61
CA VAL A 15 -10.38 4.34 16.28
C VAL A 15 -9.11 4.24 15.45
N SER A 16 -8.71 3.02 15.13
CA SER A 16 -7.85 2.77 13.99
C SER A 16 -8.71 2.94 12.73
N ALA A 17 -8.85 4.20 12.30
CA ALA A 17 -9.34 4.52 10.97
C ALA A 17 -8.36 3.93 9.95
N SER A 18 -8.62 2.69 9.57
CA SER A 18 -7.89 1.93 8.55
C SER A 18 -8.86 1.62 7.42
N ALA A 19 -9.15 2.65 6.63
CA ALA A 19 -9.75 2.51 5.31
C ALA A 19 -9.26 3.69 4.47
N HIS A 20 -7.98 3.68 4.12
CA HIS A 20 -7.40 4.74 3.29
C HIS A 20 -7.80 4.60 1.81
N PHE A 21 -8.52 3.56 1.39
CA PHE A 21 -8.95 3.37 0.02
C PHE A 21 -10.09 2.35 -0.13
N GLU A 22 -10.91 2.54 -1.14
CA GLU A 22 -12.05 1.66 -1.46
C GLU A 22 -11.61 0.55 -2.44
N LEU A 23 -12.27 -0.61 -2.35
CA LEU A 23 -12.11 -1.69 -3.33
C LEU A 23 -12.70 -1.25 -4.68
N GLY A 24 -12.08 -1.68 -5.78
CA GLY A 24 -12.56 -1.40 -7.12
C GLY A 24 -11.47 -0.93 -8.08
N VAL A 25 -11.92 -0.46 -9.25
CA VAL A 25 -11.03 -0.07 -10.35
C VAL A 25 -10.59 1.37 -10.18
N TYR A 26 -9.28 1.60 -10.21
CA TYR A 26 -8.68 2.92 -10.28
C TYR A 26 -8.18 3.15 -11.69
N LYS A 27 -8.44 4.36 -12.22
CA LYS A 27 -7.92 4.80 -13.50
C LYS A 27 -7.16 6.11 -13.35
N GLY A 28 -6.13 6.27 -14.17
CA GLY A 28 -5.30 7.46 -14.25
C GLY A 28 -4.66 7.58 -15.63
N LEU A 29 -3.58 8.36 -15.70
CA LEU A 29 -2.84 8.59 -16.93
C LEU A 29 -1.34 8.32 -16.75
N THR A 30 -0.72 7.76 -17.78
CA THR A 30 0.73 7.67 -17.86
C THR A 30 1.37 9.02 -18.22
N GLN A 31 2.70 9.12 -18.14
CA GLN A 31 3.43 10.30 -18.60
C GLN A 31 3.19 10.64 -20.08
N ASN A 32 2.84 9.63 -20.89
CA ASN A 32 2.51 9.79 -22.30
C ASN A 32 1.02 10.05 -22.54
N SER A 33 0.24 10.35 -21.49
CA SER A 33 -1.21 10.56 -21.54
C SER A 33 -2.02 9.34 -21.99
N GLU A 34 -1.46 8.13 -21.84
CA GLU A 34 -2.19 6.87 -22.08
C GLU A 34 -2.99 6.50 -20.83
N GLU A 35 -4.19 5.92 -20.99
CA GLU A 35 -4.97 5.44 -19.85
C GLU A 35 -4.24 4.27 -19.16
N CYS A 36 -4.15 4.34 -17.84
CA CYS A 36 -3.64 3.25 -17.01
C CYS A 36 -4.68 2.90 -15.93
N SER A 37 -4.75 1.62 -15.59
CA SER A 37 -5.74 1.12 -14.63
C SER A 37 -5.25 -0.10 -13.85
N PHE A 38 -5.82 -0.28 -12.67
CA PHE A 38 -5.70 -1.47 -11.85
C PHE A 38 -6.94 -1.65 -10.99
N GLU A 39 -7.10 -2.82 -10.40
CA GLU A 39 -8.22 -3.09 -9.50
C GLU A 39 -7.72 -3.54 -8.13
N ILE A 40 -8.21 -2.88 -7.07
CA ILE A 40 -8.00 -3.35 -5.69
C ILE A 40 -9.09 -4.38 -5.39
N LYS A 41 -8.68 -5.64 -5.24
CA LYS A 41 -9.58 -6.79 -5.04
C LYS A 41 -9.92 -7.03 -3.58
N SER A 42 -8.94 -6.91 -2.69
CA SER A 42 -9.15 -7.18 -1.27
C SER A 42 -8.12 -6.49 -0.39
N VAL A 43 -8.51 -6.28 0.86
CA VAL A 43 -7.63 -5.85 1.96
C VAL A 43 -7.80 -6.85 3.09
N ARG A 44 -6.70 -7.37 3.60
CA ARG A 44 -6.67 -8.31 4.73
C ARG A 44 -5.52 -7.95 5.66
N PHE A 45 -5.60 -8.40 6.91
CA PHE A 45 -4.52 -8.25 7.89
C PHE A 45 -3.97 -9.63 8.25
N GLU A 46 -2.65 -9.79 8.19
CA GLU A 46 -2.02 -11.02 8.66
C GLU A 46 -2.31 -11.25 10.15
N ASN A 47 -2.76 -12.47 10.47
CA ASN A 47 -3.13 -12.92 11.81
C ASN A 47 -4.22 -12.07 12.48
N GLU A 48 -5.09 -11.42 11.69
CA GLU A 48 -6.16 -10.53 12.16
C GLU A 48 -5.65 -9.33 13.00
N LEU A 49 -4.34 -9.05 12.95
CA LEU A 49 -3.75 -7.93 13.68
C LEU A 49 -3.83 -6.67 12.83
N HIS A 50 -4.74 -5.77 13.21
CA HIS A 50 -4.98 -4.48 12.55
C HIS A 50 -3.84 -3.48 12.77
N HIS A 51 -2.73 -3.72 12.08
CA HIS A 51 -1.56 -2.85 12.07
C HIS A 51 -1.07 -2.66 10.61
N PRO A 52 -0.61 -1.47 10.19
CA PRO A 52 -0.23 -1.23 8.78
C PRO A 52 0.85 -2.18 8.24
N LEU A 53 1.77 -2.65 9.10
CA LEU A 53 2.79 -3.65 8.69
C LEU A 53 2.18 -5.04 8.42
N ASN A 54 0.99 -5.33 8.93
CA ASN A 54 0.26 -6.57 8.69
C ASN A 54 -0.79 -6.43 7.58
N GLU A 55 -1.03 -5.22 7.10
CA GLU A 55 -1.94 -4.96 5.99
C GLU A 55 -1.40 -5.61 4.70
N ARG A 56 -2.27 -6.33 4.01
CA ARG A 56 -2.04 -6.95 2.70
C ARG A 56 -3.16 -6.56 1.78
N VAL A 57 -2.79 -6.00 0.62
CA VAL A 57 -3.73 -5.50 -0.37
C VAL A 57 -3.52 -6.27 -1.65
N ILE A 58 -4.54 -6.97 -2.13
CA ILE A 58 -4.44 -7.68 -3.41
C ILE A 58 -4.89 -6.75 -4.53
N ILE A 59 -3.99 -6.54 -5.49
CA ILE A 59 -4.18 -5.65 -6.63
C ILE A 59 -3.97 -6.42 -7.93
N ASP A 60 -4.95 -6.31 -8.82
CA ASP A 60 -4.84 -6.81 -10.19
C ASP A 60 -4.28 -5.72 -11.10
N LEU A 61 -3.05 -5.96 -11.55
CA LEU A 61 -2.37 -5.17 -12.57
C LEU A 61 -2.43 -5.95 -13.89
N LYS A 62 -2.52 -5.27 -15.03
CA LYS A 62 -2.67 -5.88 -16.36
C LYS A 62 -1.72 -7.06 -16.63
N ASN A 63 -0.45 -6.94 -16.22
CA ASN A 63 0.58 -7.96 -16.41
C ASN A 63 1.00 -8.68 -15.11
N TYR A 64 0.41 -8.30 -13.96
CA TYR A 64 0.75 -8.85 -12.64
C TYR A 64 -0.54 -9.07 -11.84
N PRO A 65 -1.35 -10.09 -12.20
CA PRO A 65 -2.59 -10.38 -11.50
C PRO A 65 -2.32 -10.88 -10.08
N ASN A 66 -3.27 -10.64 -9.17
CA ASN A 66 -3.23 -11.03 -7.76
C ASN A 66 -1.94 -10.60 -7.03
N THR A 67 -1.43 -9.41 -7.35
CA THR A 67 -0.21 -8.90 -6.72
C THR A 67 -0.52 -8.43 -5.30
N GLU A 68 0.23 -8.94 -4.33
CA GLU A 68 0.14 -8.51 -2.95
C GLU A 68 1.01 -7.28 -2.67
N PHE A 69 0.38 -6.21 -2.23
CA PHE A 69 0.96 -4.96 -1.81
C PHE A 69 0.94 -4.85 -0.27
N ARG A 70 1.98 -4.24 0.30
CA ARG A 70 2.12 -4.04 1.76
C ARG A 70 2.89 -2.78 2.12
N HIS A 71 2.69 -2.26 3.33
CA HIS A 71 3.57 -1.21 3.85
C HIS A 71 4.93 -1.81 4.20
N LEU A 72 6.01 -1.28 3.60
CA LEU A 72 7.37 -1.67 3.98
C LEU A 72 7.77 -1.07 5.33
N PRO A 73 8.53 -1.79 6.16
CA PRO A 73 9.07 -1.27 7.40
C PRO A 73 10.24 -0.31 7.14
N ILE A 74 10.22 0.82 7.84
CA ILE A 74 11.34 1.74 8.02
C ILE A 74 11.96 1.38 9.37
N VAL A 75 13.15 0.79 9.33
CA VAL A 75 13.93 0.40 10.51
C VAL A 75 15.04 1.44 10.71
N ASN A 76 15.04 2.09 11.86
CA ASN A 76 16.11 3.02 12.26
C ASN A 76 16.76 2.52 13.54
N SER A 77 18.00 2.05 13.43
CA SER A 77 18.79 1.53 14.55
C SER A 77 19.22 2.63 15.52
N ASN A 78 19.49 3.85 15.04
CA ASN A 78 19.93 4.97 15.88
C ASN A 78 18.82 5.42 16.84
N SER A 79 17.57 5.35 16.41
CA SER A 79 16.39 5.71 17.22
C SER A 79 15.66 4.49 17.78
N ALA A 80 16.20 3.29 17.63
CA ALA A 80 15.57 2.02 18.04
C ALA A 80 14.08 1.91 17.64
N SER A 81 13.75 2.31 16.40
CA SER A 81 12.36 2.41 15.97
C SER A 81 12.07 1.62 14.70
N VAL A 82 10.90 0.98 14.65
CA VAL A 82 10.35 0.31 13.48
C VAL A 82 8.99 0.93 13.18
N ARG A 83 8.83 1.51 11.98
CA ARG A 83 7.60 2.20 11.56
C ARG A 83 7.20 1.79 10.15
N PRO A 84 5.91 1.70 9.81
CA PRO A 84 5.48 1.51 8.43
C PRO A 84 5.72 2.76 7.58
N LYS A 85 6.01 2.58 6.28
CA LYS A 85 5.91 3.63 5.27
C LYS A 85 4.42 3.94 4.99
N ARG A 86 3.76 4.68 5.90
CA ARG A 86 2.28 4.81 6.04
C ARG A 86 1.50 5.23 4.78
N LYS A 87 2.11 5.93 3.83
CA LYS A 87 1.43 6.46 2.62
C LYS A 87 1.84 5.74 1.33
N VAL A 88 2.55 4.63 1.46
CA VAL A 88 2.99 3.83 0.31
C VAL A 88 2.82 2.35 0.60
N LEU A 89 2.13 1.67 -0.30
CA LEU A 89 2.15 0.22 -0.37
C LEU A 89 3.12 -0.20 -1.47
N SER A 90 3.86 -1.28 -1.25
CA SER A 90 4.84 -1.78 -2.19
C SER A 90 4.66 -3.27 -2.46
N ALA A 91 4.90 -3.66 -3.70
CA ALA A 91 5.12 -5.04 -4.12
C ALA A 91 6.51 -5.11 -4.76
N VAL A 92 7.34 -6.10 -4.36
CA VAL A 92 8.73 -6.20 -4.81
C VAL A 92 8.98 -7.60 -5.36
N PHE A 93 9.57 -7.68 -6.55
CA PHE A 93 9.79 -8.89 -7.32
C PHE A 93 11.28 -9.03 -7.69
N PRO A 94 12.04 -9.87 -6.98
CA PRO A 94 13.43 -10.15 -7.37
C PRO A 94 13.49 -10.99 -8.65
N HIS A 95 14.53 -10.81 -9.45
CA HIS A 95 14.86 -11.65 -10.60
C HIS A 95 16.38 -11.78 -10.77
N SER A 96 16.81 -12.63 -11.71
CA SER A 96 18.23 -13.02 -11.86
C SER A 96 19.20 -11.89 -12.22
N SER A 97 18.68 -10.75 -12.69
CA SER A 97 19.44 -9.56 -13.06
C SER A 97 19.26 -8.39 -12.09
N GLY A 98 18.35 -8.48 -11.11
CA GLY A 98 18.01 -7.34 -10.26
C GLY A 98 16.67 -7.49 -9.54
N ALA A 99 15.90 -6.42 -9.49
CA ALA A 99 14.54 -6.45 -8.96
C ALA A 99 13.65 -5.42 -9.65
N SER A 100 12.35 -5.70 -9.65
CA SER A 100 11.32 -4.73 -9.96
C SER A 100 10.40 -4.50 -8.77
N ALA A 101 9.74 -3.35 -8.75
CA ALA A 101 8.81 -3.00 -7.70
C ALA A 101 7.64 -2.19 -8.24
N PHE A 102 6.49 -2.31 -7.57
CA PHE A 102 5.43 -1.35 -7.66
C PHE A 102 5.33 -0.57 -6.34
N GLU A 103 5.11 0.73 -6.42
CA GLU A 103 4.76 1.58 -5.27
C GLU A 103 3.43 2.29 -5.53
N LEU A 104 2.42 2.00 -4.72
CA LEU A 104 1.14 2.67 -4.71
C LEU A 104 1.14 3.77 -3.65
N PHE A 105 1.13 5.02 -4.09
CA PHE A 105 1.11 6.20 -3.24
C PHE A 105 -0.33 6.59 -2.94
N MET A 106 -0.57 6.87 -1.65
CA MET A 106 -1.89 7.16 -1.13
C MET A 106 -1.87 8.45 -0.31
N ASN A 107 -2.97 9.18 -0.35
CA ASN A 107 -3.24 10.29 0.55
C ASN A 107 -4.53 10.00 1.33
N ASP A 108 -5.06 11.00 2.01
CA ASP A 108 -6.22 10.84 2.89
C ASP A 108 -7.52 10.54 2.10
N ASN A 109 -7.49 10.70 0.76
CA ASN A 109 -8.60 10.40 -0.15
C ASN A 109 -8.43 9.10 -0.95
N GLY A 110 -7.30 8.38 -0.81
CA GLY A 110 -7.02 7.17 -1.60
C GLY A 110 -5.74 7.18 -2.43
N PRO A 111 -5.53 6.10 -3.21
CA PRO A 111 -4.49 6.01 -4.21
C PRO A 111 -4.60 7.16 -5.20
N PHE A 112 -3.49 7.84 -5.42
CA PHE A 112 -3.40 8.93 -6.40
C PHE A 112 -2.28 8.71 -7.43
N LYS A 113 -1.33 7.82 -7.13
CA LYS A 113 -0.21 7.50 -8.01
C LYS A 113 0.28 6.07 -7.83
N LEU A 114 0.53 5.36 -8.93
CA LEU A 114 1.19 4.06 -8.97
C LEU A 114 2.48 4.19 -9.78
N VAL A 115 3.59 3.69 -9.23
CA VAL A 115 4.90 3.71 -9.88
C VAL A 115 5.38 2.28 -10.07
N TYR A 116 5.80 1.93 -11.28
CA TYR A 116 6.60 0.75 -11.56
C TYR A 116 8.07 1.14 -11.65
N ILE A 117 8.94 0.36 -11.02
CA ILE A 117 10.39 0.54 -10.99
C ILE A 117 11.02 -0.78 -11.44
N ASN A 118 12.02 -0.70 -12.31
CA ASN A 118 12.88 -1.83 -12.66
C ASN A 118 14.34 -1.41 -12.47
N ASP A 119 15.10 -2.18 -11.69
CA ASP A 119 16.51 -1.92 -11.39
C ASP A 119 17.34 -3.16 -11.77
N ASN A 120 18.16 -3.02 -12.80
CA ASN A 120 19.03 -4.08 -13.30
C ASN A 120 20.43 -3.91 -12.70
N TYR A 121 20.77 -4.76 -11.74
CA TYR A 121 22.06 -4.69 -11.02
C TYR A 121 23.24 -5.11 -11.90
N LYS A 122 23.01 -5.88 -12.96
CA LYS A 122 24.08 -6.32 -13.87
C LYS A 122 24.52 -5.23 -14.84
N THR A 123 23.56 -4.47 -15.37
CA THR A 123 23.84 -3.41 -16.35
C THR A 123 23.82 -2.01 -15.75
N GLY A 124 23.29 -1.85 -14.54
CA GLY A 124 23.02 -0.55 -13.91
C GLY A 124 21.82 0.19 -14.50
N ALA A 125 21.11 -0.40 -15.47
CA ALA A 125 19.96 0.22 -16.10
C ALA A 125 18.79 0.32 -15.11
N ARG A 126 18.14 1.50 -15.08
CA ARG A 126 17.00 1.79 -14.23
C ARG A 126 15.87 2.39 -15.05
N GLU A 127 14.67 1.85 -14.88
CA GLU A 127 13.49 2.30 -15.58
C GLU A 127 12.38 2.62 -14.58
N THR A 128 11.55 3.59 -14.92
CA THR A 128 10.40 3.98 -14.11
C THR A 128 9.23 4.29 -15.01
N GLN A 129 8.06 3.77 -14.68
CA GLN A 129 6.80 4.10 -15.32
C GLN A 129 5.84 4.61 -14.25
N VAL A 130 5.10 5.67 -14.55
CA VAL A 130 4.22 6.32 -13.58
C VAL A 130 2.81 6.37 -14.15
N CYS A 131 1.84 5.97 -13.33
CA CYS A 131 0.42 6.15 -13.54
C CYS A 131 -0.08 7.14 -12.47
N ASP A 132 -0.32 8.38 -12.87
CA ASP A 132 -0.71 9.48 -12.00
C ASP A 132 -2.20 9.80 -12.11
N SER A 133 -2.68 10.68 -11.23
CA SER A 133 -4.07 11.14 -11.20
C SER A 133 -5.07 9.98 -11.05
N LEU A 134 -4.68 8.97 -10.27
CA LEU A 134 -5.55 7.82 -10.01
C LEU A 134 -6.81 8.28 -9.29
N SER A 135 -7.94 7.78 -9.77
CA SER A 135 -9.25 7.98 -9.17
C SER A 135 -10.07 6.71 -9.22
N LEU A 136 -10.79 6.44 -8.13
CA LEU A 136 -11.73 5.33 -8.07
C LEU A 136 -12.83 5.56 -9.11
N GLN A 137 -13.02 4.59 -9.98
CA GLN A 137 -14.15 4.56 -10.89
C GLN A 137 -15.36 4.08 -10.11
N LYS A 138 -16.27 4.99 -9.77
CA LYS A 138 -17.56 4.62 -9.21
C LYS A 138 -18.29 3.79 -10.26
N ASN A 139 -18.39 2.47 -10.03
CA ASN A 139 -19.33 1.65 -10.79
C ASN A 139 -20.71 2.29 -10.59
N ARG A 140 -21.30 2.84 -11.66
CA ARG A 140 -22.73 3.14 -11.63
C ARG A 140 -23.41 1.80 -11.29
N PRO A 141 -24.22 1.73 -10.21
CA PRO A 141 -25.08 0.57 -10.06
C PRO A 141 -25.92 0.50 -11.34
N TRP A 142 -25.92 -0.68 -11.95
CA TRP A 142 -26.74 -0.98 -13.11
C TRP A 142 -28.16 -0.48 -12.83
N SER A 143 -28.63 0.47 -13.64
CA SER A 143 -30.03 0.89 -13.71
C SER A 143 -30.89 -0.23 -14.24
#